data_AF-A0A6G1SQF5-F1
#
_entry.id   AF-A0A6G1SQF5-F1
#
_cell.length_a   1.000
_cell.length_b   1.000
_cell.length_c   1.000
_cell.angle_alpha   90.00
_cell.angle_beta   90.00
_cell.angle_gamma   90.00
#
_symmetry.space_group_name_H-M   'P 1'
#
loop_
_entity.id
_entity.type
_entity.pdbx_description
1 polymer ?
#
loop_
_entity_poly.entity_id
_entity_poly.type
_entity_poly.pdbx_seq_one_letter_code
_entity_poly.pdbx_strand_id
1 'polypeptide(L)'
;MLPNQFLFELSKMFESGRQTNKTIRITLKRYDGRTTRNPRKPQDKPRMKPKQQQKKQQQQQQPEQKSPPSESKCLIRASSGSKKIRVEVGQKDVQFQQSYSNLIKGNIVGLKKK
;
A
#
# COMPACT_ATOMS: atom_id res chain seq x y z
N MET A 1 0.53 -8.59 -6.69
CA MET A 1 0.91 -9.03 -8.06
C MET A 1 2.37 -8.67 -8.30
N LEU A 2 2.97 -9.15 -9.39
CA LEU A 2 4.41 -8.97 -9.63
C LEU A 2 4.77 -7.53 -10.06
N PRO A 3 6.00 -7.06 -9.82
CA PRO A 3 6.47 -5.72 -10.23
C PRO A 3 6.29 -5.41 -11.71
N ASN A 4 6.65 -6.34 -12.60
CA ASN A 4 6.53 -6.13 -14.06
C ASN A 4 5.05 -6.06 -14.50
N GLN A 5 4.18 -6.84 -13.87
CA GLN A 5 2.73 -6.81 -14.11
C GLN A 5 2.10 -5.49 -13.64
N PHE A 6 2.61 -4.87 -12.57
CA PHE A 6 2.21 -3.53 -12.15
C PHE A 6 2.54 -2.48 -13.22
N LEU A 7 3.74 -2.52 -13.79
CA LEU A 7 4.17 -1.56 -14.81
C LEU A 7 3.34 -1.69 -16.09
N PHE A 8 3.02 -2.92 -16.52
CA PHE A 8 2.17 -3.17 -17.68
C PHE A 8 0.74 -2.64 -17.49
N GLU A 9 0.06 -3.03 -16.41
CA GLU A 9 -1.31 -2.54 -16.14
C GLU A 9 -1.33 -1.02 -15.86
N LEU A 10 -0.29 -0.45 -15.24
CA LEU A 10 -0.19 1.01 -15.07
C LEU A 10 0.00 1.74 -16.41
N SER A 11 0.77 1.18 -17.36
CA SER A 11 0.89 1.73 -18.71
C SER A 11 -0.46 1.77 -19.44
N LYS A 12 -1.19 0.65 -19.39
CA LYS A 12 -2.56 0.50 -19.92
C LYS A 12 -3.57 1.45 -19.24
N MET A 13 -3.37 1.75 -17.95
CA MET A 13 -4.14 2.78 -17.25
C MET A 13 -3.81 4.21 -17.75
N PHE A 14 -2.55 4.53 -18.08
CA PHE A 14 -2.19 5.82 -18.69
C PHE A 14 -2.77 5.99 -20.09
N GLU A 15 -2.68 4.97 -20.94
CA GLU A 15 -3.23 4.98 -22.30
C GLU A 15 -4.76 5.18 -22.31
N SER A 16 -5.49 4.32 -21.59
CA SER A 16 -6.95 4.46 -21.45
C SER A 16 -7.36 5.72 -20.68
N GLY A 17 -6.47 6.24 -19.82
CA GLY A 17 -6.62 7.53 -19.14
C GLY A 17 -6.67 8.71 -20.11
N ARG A 18 -5.78 8.74 -21.13
CA ARG A 18 -5.81 9.74 -22.21
C ARG A 18 -7.09 9.65 -23.02
N GLN A 19 -7.39 8.45 -23.54
CA GLN A 19 -8.54 8.23 -24.43
C GLN A 19 -9.89 8.57 -23.78
N THR A 20 -10.01 8.41 -22.45
CA THR A 20 -11.28 8.59 -21.74
C THR A 20 -11.26 9.71 -20.70
N ASN A 21 -10.26 10.59 -20.75
CA ASN A 21 -10.05 11.73 -19.83
C ASN A 21 -10.14 11.38 -18.33
N LYS A 22 -9.72 10.16 -17.94
CA LYS A 22 -9.85 9.66 -16.55
C LYS A 22 -8.63 10.01 -15.70
N THR A 23 -8.87 10.67 -14.56
CA THR A 23 -7.83 10.93 -13.55
C THR A 23 -7.30 9.62 -12.95
N ILE A 24 -5.99 9.39 -13.10
CA ILE A 24 -5.29 8.27 -12.47
C ILE A 24 -4.73 8.77 -11.13
N ARG A 25 -5.16 8.16 -10.03
CA ARG A 25 -4.62 8.44 -8.69
C ARG A 25 -3.62 7.37 -8.30
N ILE A 26 -2.37 7.76 -8.08
CA ILE A 26 -1.30 6.88 -7.58
C ILE A 26 -0.95 7.28 -6.14
N THR A 27 -0.74 6.30 -5.27
CA THR A 27 -0.33 6.51 -3.88
C THR A 27 0.81 5.57 -3.52
N LEU A 28 1.84 6.12 -2.87
CA LEU A 28 3.00 5.42 -2.34
C LEU A 28 2.92 5.49 -0.80
N LYS A 29 3.15 4.37 -0.10
CA LYS A 29 3.27 4.37 1.37
C LYS A 29 4.34 3.37 1.81
N ARG A 30 5.11 3.69 2.86
CA ARG A 30 5.87 2.69 3.62
C ARG A 30 4.95 1.55 4.07
N TYR A 31 5.44 0.32 4.00
CA TYR A 31 4.66 -0.89 4.28
C TYR A 31 5.46 -1.88 5.12
N ASP A 32 5.09 -1.99 6.39
CA ASP A 32 5.78 -2.80 7.40
C ASP A 32 5.32 -4.28 7.39
N GLY A 33 5.04 -4.84 6.20
CA GLY A 33 4.69 -6.26 6.00
C GLY A 33 3.31 -6.72 6.52
N ARG A 34 2.45 -5.81 6.98
CA ARG A 34 1.20 -6.15 7.69
C ARG A 34 0.03 -6.44 6.73
N THR A 35 -0.38 -7.71 6.67
CA THR A 35 -1.51 -8.18 5.86
C THR A 35 -2.89 -7.88 6.47
N THR A 36 -2.98 -7.71 7.79
CA THR A 36 -4.22 -7.48 8.54
C THR A 36 -4.42 -6.01 8.91
N ARG A 37 -5.67 -5.61 9.20
CA ARG A 37 -5.98 -4.28 9.77
C ARG A 37 -5.37 -4.19 11.17
N ASN A 38 -4.66 -3.11 11.47
CA ASN A 38 -4.21 -2.80 12.84
C ASN A 38 -5.39 -2.98 13.83
N PRO A 39 -5.20 -3.68 14.96
CA PRO A 39 -6.22 -3.79 16.00
C PRO A 39 -6.74 -2.41 16.42
N ARG A 40 -8.06 -2.28 16.60
CA ARG A 40 -8.65 -1.09 17.25
C ARG A 40 -8.07 -0.96 18.65
N LYS A 41 -7.72 0.26 19.07
CA LYS A 41 -7.24 0.46 20.45
C LYS A 41 -8.40 0.18 21.41
N PRO A 42 -8.16 -0.29 22.65
CA PRO A 42 -9.23 -0.56 23.61
C PRO A 42 -10.13 0.66 23.90
N GLN A 43 -9.62 1.87 23.68
CA GLN A 43 -10.31 3.16 23.82
C GLN A 43 -11.42 3.40 22.77
N ASP A 44 -11.35 2.75 21.59
CA ASP A 44 -12.32 2.93 20.49
C ASP A 44 -13.65 2.14 20.68
N LYS A 45 -13.94 1.67 21.90
CA LYS A 45 -15.12 0.85 22.21
C LYS A 45 -16.25 1.71 22.81
N PRO A 46 -17.47 1.69 22.24
CA PRO A 46 -18.65 2.26 22.90
C PRO A 46 -18.86 1.64 24.29
N ARG A 47 -19.09 2.49 25.30
CA ARG A 47 -19.15 2.11 26.72
C ARG A 47 -20.48 1.45 27.10
N MET A 48 -20.67 0.19 26.74
CA MET A 48 -21.76 -0.63 27.30
C MET A 48 -21.49 -0.96 28.78
N LYS A 49 -22.55 -0.97 29.61
CA LYS A 49 -22.47 -1.19 31.06
C LYS A 49 -22.30 -2.69 31.41
N PRO A 50 -21.68 -3.04 32.55
CA PRO A 50 -21.22 -4.42 32.84
C PRO A 50 -22.22 -5.29 33.62
N LYS A 51 -22.00 -6.62 33.56
CA LYS A 51 -22.36 -7.61 34.60
C LYS A 51 -21.24 -8.65 34.77
N GLN A 52 -21.24 -9.34 35.91
CA GLN A 52 -20.17 -10.21 36.46
C GLN A 52 -20.52 -11.71 36.28
N GLN A 53 -19.62 -12.71 36.33
CA GLN A 53 -18.15 -12.84 36.42
C GLN A 53 -17.75 -14.31 36.03
N GLN A 54 -16.50 -14.81 35.99
CA GLN A 54 -15.16 -14.23 36.23
C GLN A 54 -14.21 -14.50 35.03
N LYS A 55 -13.11 -15.29 35.00
CA LYS A 55 -12.30 -16.07 35.98
C LYS A 55 -10.79 -15.97 35.59
N LYS A 56 -10.01 -17.05 35.77
CA LYS A 56 -8.57 -17.20 35.45
C LYS A 56 -8.36 -18.64 34.91
N GLN A 57 -7.28 -19.06 34.24
CA GLN A 57 -5.91 -18.54 33.98
C GLN A 57 -5.61 -18.66 32.45
N GLN A 58 -4.47 -18.27 31.87
CA GLN A 58 -3.08 -18.06 32.35
C GLN A 58 -2.42 -16.86 31.60
N GLN A 59 -1.17 -16.51 31.93
CA GLN A 59 -0.45 -15.34 31.39
C GLN A 59 0.87 -15.73 30.71
N GLN A 60 1.57 -14.73 30.14
CA GLN A 60 2.95 -14.75 29.62
C GLN A 60 3.08 -15.32 28.19
N GLN A 61 3.82 -14.70 27.25
CA GLN A 61 4.58 -13.43 27.25
C GLN A 61 4.33 -12.66 25.93
N GLN A 62 4.49 -11.33 25.95
CA GLN A 62 4.76 -10.57 24.73
C GLN A 62 6.26 -10.61 24.43
N PRO A 63 6.69 -10.95 23.22
CA PRO A 63 7.87 -10.32 22.64
C PRO A 63 7.47 -8.96 22.07
N GLU A 64 8.00 -7.87 22.63
CA GLU A 64 8.23 -6.65 21.83
C GLU A 64 9.27 -7.00 20.77
N GLN A 65 8.83 -7.61 19.67
CA GLN A 65 9.75 -8.15 18.66
C GLN A 65 10.31 -7.00 17.80
N LYS A 66 11.34 -6.35 18.37
CA LYS A 66 12.32 -5.44 17.76
C LYS A 66 13.14 -6.23 16.72
N SER A 67 12.41 -6.65 15.68
CA SER A 67 12.81 -7.61 14.66
C SER A 67 13.98 -7.07 13.81
N PRO A 68 14.83 -7.95 13.26
CA PRO A 68 16.04 -7.57 12.51
C PRO A 68 15.70 -6.61 11.35
N PRO A 69 16.65 -5.74 10.95
CA PRO A 69 16.41 -4.50 10.19
C PRO A 69 15.32 -4.65 9.13
N SER A 70 14.14 -4.13 9.46
CA SER A 70 12.90 -4.40 8.73
C SER A 70 13.06 -3.97 7.27
N GLU A 71 13.19 -4.96 6.37
CA GLU A 71 13.51 -4.74 4.97
C GLU A 71 12.59 -3.67 4.37
N SER A 72 13.16 -2.53 3.98
CA SER A 72 12.39 -1.31 3.70
C SER A 72 11.51 -1.53 2.47
N LYS A 73 10.21 -1.75 2.74
CA LYS A 73 9.19 -2.05 1.74
C LYS A 73 8.22 -0.90 1.59
N CYS A 74 7.73 -0.71 0.36
CA CYS A 74 6.69 0.25 0.05
C CYS A 74 5.53 -0.43 -0.69
N LEU A 75 4.32 0.03 -0.39
CA LEU A 75 3.08 -0.38 -1.04
C LEU A 75 2.66 0.73 -2.01
N ILE A 76 2.73 0.41 -3.31
CA ILE A 76 2.28 1.29 -4.39
C ILE A 76 0.89 0.86 -4.83
N ARG A 77 -0.03 1.83 -4.94
CA ARG A 77 -1.41 1.61 -5.37
C ARG A 77 -1.78 2.63 -6.42
N ALA A 78 -2.31 2.18 -7.56
CA ALA A 78 -2.86 3.03 -8.60
C ALA A 78 -4.34 2.75 -8.80
N SER A 79 -5.12 3.77 -9.15
CA SER A 79 -6.56 3.65 -9.40
C SER A 79 -7.04 4.60 -10.49
N SER A 80 -7.93 4.11 -11.35
CA SER A 80 -8.61 4.87 -12.40
C SER A 80 -10.09 4.46 -12.41
N GLY A 81 -10.93 5.30 -11.83
CA GLY A 81 -12.33 4.98 -11.53
C GLY A 81 -12.47 3.70 -10.69
N SER A 82 -13.11 2.68 -11.26
CA SER A 82 -13.32 1.37 -10.63
C SER A 82 -12.07 0.50 -10.57
N LYS A 83 -11.16 0.60 -11.57
CA LYS A 83 -9.95 -0.24 -11.64
C LYS A 83 -8.93 0.19 -10.59
N LYS A 84 -8.44 -0.76 -9.80
CA LYS A 84 -7.50 -0.57 -8.69
C LYS A 84 -6.43 -1.65 -8.71
N ILE A 85 -5.16 -1.26 -8.75
CA ILE A 85 -4.01 -2.17 -8.78
C ILE A 85 -3.05 -1.87 -7.62
N ARG A 86 -2.36 -2.90 -7.12
CA ARG A 86 -1.41 -2.78 -5.99
C ARG A 86 -0.17 -3.68 -6.15
N VAL A 87 0.98 -3.16 -5.76
CA VAL A 87 2.26 -3.89 -5.68
C VAL A 87 3.00 -3.52 -4.40
N GLU A 88 3.70 -4.49 -3.84
CA GLU A 88 4.63 -4.31 -2.73
C GLU A 88 6.04 -4.45 -3.31
N VAL A 89 6.91 -3.50 -3.00
CA VAL A 89 8.26 -3.35 -3.60
C VAL A 89 9.27 -3.23 -2.47
N GLY A 90 10.37 -3.97 -2.55
CA GLY A 90 11.48 -3.91 -1.61
C GLY A 90 12.60 -2.97 -2.05
N GLN A 91 13.42 -2.54 -1.10
CA GLN A 91 14.59 -1.69 -1.34
C GLN A 91 15.58 -2.24 -2.39
N LYS A 92 15.57 -3.56 -2.63
CA LYS A 92 16.45 -4.25 -3.60
C LYS A 92 15.96 -4.14 -5.05
N ASP A 93 14.72 -3.74 -5.30
CA ASP A 93 14.06 -3.81 -6.61
C ASP A 93 14.43 -2.60 -7.52
N VAL A 94 15.73 -2.34 -7.68
CA VAL A 94 16.26 -1.16 -8.42
C VAL A 94 15.75 -1.11 -9.87
N GLN A 95 15.61 -2.28 -10.52
CA GLN A 95 15.02 -2.41 -11.86
C GLN A 95 13.59 -1.87 -11.93
N PHE A 96 12.78 -2.12 -10.88
CA PHE A 96 11.43 -1.55 -10.80
C PHE A 96 11.49 -0.03 -10.61
N GLN A 97 12.35 0.48 -9.74
CA GLN A 97 12.49 1.93 -9.51
C GLN A 97 12.83 2.70 -10.80
N GLN A 98 13.79 2.20 -11.59
CA GLN A 98 14.19 2.81 -12.85
C GLN A 98 13.07 2.74 -13.90
N SER A 99 12.45 1.57 -14.06
CA SER A 99 11.34 1.35 -15.00
C SER A 99 10.10 2.19 -14.64
N TYR A 100 9.78 2.31 -13.36
CA TYR A 100 8.69 3.14 -12.84
C TYR A 100 8.97 4.64 -13.06
N SER A 101 10.19 5.12 -12.79
CA SER A 101 10.63 6.49 -13.13
C SER A 101 10.35 6.80 -14.60
N ASN A 102 10.79 5.91 -15.49
CA ASN A 102 10.71 6.12 -16.93
C ASN A 102 9.25 6.06 -17.42
N LEU A 103 8.45 5.13 -16.89
CA LEU A 103 7.01 5.02 -17.19
C LEU A 103 6.25 6.29 -16.77
N ILE A 104 6.53 6.85 -15.58
CA ILE A 104 5.88 8.08 -15.11
C ILE A 104 6.29 9.28 -15.97
N LYS A 105 7.60 9.48 -16.20
CA LYS A 105 8.14 10.59 -17.02
C LYS A 105 7.60 10.56 -18.45
N GLY A 106 7.62 9.39 -19.08
CA GLY A 106 7.12 9.20 -20.45
C GLY A 106 5.60 9.37 -20.60
N ASN A 107 4.84 9.30 -19.50
CA ASN A 107 3.37 9.45 -19.58
C ASN A 107 2.84 10.83 -19.18
N ILE A 108 3.47 11.54 -18.25
CA ILE A 108 3.04 12.88 -17.80
C ILE A 108 3.65 13.97 -18.70
N VAL A 109 3.24 13.98 -19.97
CA VAL A 109 3.76 14.89 -21.02
C VAL A 109 2.86 16.09 -21.31
N GLY A 110 1.58 16.02 -20.95
CA GLY A 110 0.57 17.05 -21.25
C GLY A 110 0.56 18.27 -20.31
N LEU A 111 1.70 18.64 -19.73
CA LEU A 111 1.81 19.80 -18.84
C LEU A 111 2.39 21.00 -19.60
N LYS A 112 1.94 22.22 -19.25
CA LYS A 112 2.50 23.45 -19.81
C LYS A 112 3.99 23.54 -19.43
N LYS A 113 4.84 23.69 -20.44
CA LYS A 113 6.28 23.99 -20.25
C LYS A 113 6.43 25.34 -19.56
N LYS A 114 7.37 25.44 -18.61
CA LYS A 114 7.78 26.69 -17.97
C LYS A 114 8.92 27.32 -18.76
#